data_AF-A0A4Q3S9C4-F1
#
_entry.id   AF-A0A4Q3S9C4-F1
#
_cell.length_a   1.000
_cell.length_b   1.000
_cell.length_c   1.000
_cell.angle_alpha   90.00
_cell.angle_beta   90.00
_cell.angle_gamma   90.00
#
_symmetry.space_group_name_H-M   'P 1'
#
loop_
_entity.id
_entity.type
_entity.pdbx_description
1 polymer ?
#
loop_
_entity_poly.entity_id
_entity_poly.type
_entity_poly.pdbx_seq_one_letter_code
_entity_poly.pdbx_strand_id
1 'polypeptide(L)'
;MNLRITLFICLLALASCSDDRQGSADSSDSAIDAARNFVQSALVGDFDRAEKFMVDDSLNKEDLNTVRRLNERLSKEEKDRYQEASIRIHQDRKLNDSTEVV
;
A
#
# COMPACT_ATOMS: atom_id res chain seq x y z
N MET A 1 -42.19 -14.83 -12.36
CA MET A 1 -41.16 -13.87 -11.92
C MET A 1 -40.59 -13.20 -13.17
N ASN A 2 -40.77 -11.89 -13.34
CA ASN A 2 -40.56 -11.23 -14.63
C ASN A 2 -39.06 -11.15 -14.97
N LEU A 3 -38.67 -11.55 -16.18
CA LEU A 3 -37.27 -11.57 -16.67
C LEU A 3 -36.55 -10.21 -16.48
N ARG A 4 -37.31 -9.11 -16.57
CA ARG A 4 -36.82 -7.74 -16.32
C ARG A 4 -36.42 -7.50 -14.86
N ILE A 5 -37.12 -8.12 -13.91
CA ILE A 5 -36.83 -8.02 -12.47
C ILE A 5 -35.57 -8.83 -12.15
N THR A 6 -35.43 -10.02 -12.74
CA THR A 6 -34.23 -10.85 -12.58
C THR A 6 -32.97 -10.15 -13.11
N LEU A 7 -33.07 -9.46 -14.26
CA LEU A 7 -31.96 -8.70 -14.84
C LEU A 7 -31.55 -7.51 -13.96
N PHE A 8 -32.53 -6.81 -13.36
CA PHE A 8 -32.26 -5.70 -12.46
C PHE A 8 -31.56 -6.15 -11.17
N ILE A 9 -31.97 -7.29 -10.60
CA ILE A 9 -31.34 -7.88 -9.41
C ILE A 9 -29.90 -8.33 -9.72
N CYS A 10 -29.64 -8.88 -10.90
CA CYS A 10 -28.27 -9.20 -11.33
C CYS A 10 -27.38 -7.97 -11.48
N LEU A 11 -27.90 -6.84 -11.99
CA LEU A 11 -27.12 -5.61 -12.11
C LEU A 11 -26.77 -5.00 -10.74
N LEU A 12 -27.67 -5.08 -9.77
CA LEU A 12 -27.43 -4.62 -8.40
C LEU A 12 -26.40 -5.48 -7.66
N ALA A 13 -26.32 -6.79 -7.95
CA ALA A 13 -25.35 -7.68 -7.35
C ALA A 13 -23.89 -7.40 -7.77
N LEU A 14 -23.68 -6.80 -8.95
CA LEU A 14 -22.33 -6.45 -9.44
C LEU A 14 -21.78 -5.14 -8.84
N ALA A 15 -22.65 -4.29 -8.27
CA ALA A 15 -22.23 -3.01 -7.68
C ALA A 15 -21.65 -3.14 -6.26
N SER A 16 -21.72 -4.32 -5.63
CA SER A 16 -21.23 -4.56 -4.26
C SER A 16 -19.78 -5.03 -4.19
N CYS A 17 -19.09 -5.16 -5.33
CA CYS A 17 -17.66 -5.48 -5.38
C CYS A 17 -16.85 -4.18 -5.49
N SER A 18 -17.05 -3.25 -4.56
CA SER A 18 -16.01 -2.29 -4.23
C SER A 18 -14.99 -3.05 -3.40
N ASP A 19 -13.80 -3.22 -3.96
CA ASP A 19 -12.66 -3.80 -3.28
C ASP A 19 -12.34 -2.89 -2.08
N ASP A 20 -12.90 -3.20 -0.91
CA ASP A 20 -12.62 -2.55 0.38
C ASP A 20 -11.18 -2.92 0.83
N ARG A 21 -10.19 -2.63 -0.03
CA ARG A 21 -8.78 -2.55 0.37
C ARG A 21 -8.51 -1.38 1.33
N GLN A 22 -9.56 -0.68 1.74
CA GLN A 22 -9.58 0.27 2.84
C GLN A 22 -9.82 -0.41 4.21
N GLY A 23 -9.76 -1.74 4.30
CA GLY A 23 -9.81 -2.44 5.58
C GLY A 23 -8.53 -2.22 6.40
N SER A 24 -8.62 -1.39 7.44
CA SER A 24 -7.70 -1.37 8.61
C SER A 24 -6.21 -1.03 8.33
N ALA A 25 -5.91 -0.44 7.17
CA ALA A 25 -4.57 -0.43 6.57
C ALA A 25 -3.63 0.71 7.00
N ASP A 26 -4.13 1.71 7.72
CA ASP A 26 -3.34 2.91 8.11
C ASP A 26 -2.85 2.86 9.57
N SER A 27 -3.33 1.93 10.39
CA SER A 27 -2.82 1.77 11.76
C SER A 27 -1.56 0.91 11.75
N SER A 28 -0.48 1.44 12.30
CA SER A 28 0.74 0.67 12.60
C SER A 28 0.91 0.63 14.10
N ASP A 29 0.96 -0.57 14.67
CA ASP A 29 1.04 -0.76 16.12
C ASP A 29 2.47 -0.53 16.66
N SER A 30 3.46 -0.50 15.76
CA SER A 30 4.87 -0.28 16.08
C SER A 30 5.62 0.42 14.93
N ALA A 31 6.81 0.95 15.20
CA ALA A 31 7.66 1.53 14.16
C ALA A 31 8.06 0.50 13.09
N ILE A 32 8.30 -0.75 13.50
CA ILE A 32 8.64 -1.84 12.56
C ILE A 32 7.47 -2.21 11.66
N ASP A 33 6.23 -2.14 12.17
CA ASP A 33 5.04 -2.33 11.35
C ASP A 33 4.82 -1.18 10.38
N ALA A 34 5.05 0.06 10.81
CA ALA A 34 5.00 1.23 9.93
C ALA A 34 6.02 1.13 8.80
N ALA A 35 7.27 0.75 9.11
CA ALA A 35 8.31 0.53 8.12
C ALA A 35 7.95 -0.60 7.14
N ARG A 36 7.41 -1.72 7.64
CA ARG A 36 6.94 -2.82 6.79
C ARG A 36 5.79 -2.38 5.88
N ASN A 37 4.82 -1.63 6.41
CA ASN A 37 3.68 -1.13 5.65
C ASN A 37 4.09 -0.11 4.58
N PHE A 38 5.05 0.77 4.89
CA PHE A 38 5.66 1.67 3.91
C PHE A 38 6.28 0.91 2.74
N VAL A 39 7.19 -0.03 3.04
CA VAL A 39 7.89 -0.83 2.02
C VAL A 39 6.89 -1.66 1.21
N GLN A 40 5.94 -2.33 1.86
CA GLN A 40 4.92 -3.12 1.17
C GLN A 40 4.07 -2.26 0.22
N SER A 41 3.63 -1.09 0.67
CA SER A 41 2.81 -0.18 -0.15
C SER A 41 3.59 0.28 -1.39
N ALA A 42 4.87 0.64 -1.23
CA ALA A 42 5.74 0.99 -2.35
C ALA A 42 5.99 -0.17 -3.32
N LEU A 43 6.20 -1.39 -2.80
CA LEU A 43 6.41 -2.60 -3.62
C LEU A 43 5.18 -2.96 -4.47
N VAL A 44 3.97 -2.75 -3.94
CA VAL A 44 2.73 -3.00 -4.69
C VAL A 44 2.33 -1.85 -5.61
N GLY A 45 3.08 -0.75 -5.60
CA GLY A 45 2.82 0.45 -6.40
C GLY A 45 1.74 1.38 -5.82
N ASP A 46 1.31 1.16 -4.57
CA ASP A 46 0.39 2.03 -3.84
C ASP A 46 1.17 3.14 -3.12
N PHE A 47 1.68 4.08 -3.92
CA PHE A 47 2.53 5.16 -3.42
C PHE A 47 1.76 6.18 -2.58
N ASP A 48 0.47 6.34 -2.82
CA ASP A 48 -0.38 7.24 -2.03
C ASP A 48 -0.56 6.71 -0.61
N ARG A 49 -0.66 5.38 -0.45
CA ARG A 49 -0.61 4.75 0.86
C ARG A 49 0.78 4.77 1.47
N ALA A 50 1.84 4.56 0.69
CA ALA A 50 3.21 4.63 1.18
C ALA A 50 3.52 6.01 1.80
N GLU A 51 3.05 7.10 1.18
CA GLU A 51 3.26 8.47 1.65
C GLU A 51 2.72 8.70 3.08
N LYS A 52 1.65 8.00 3.48
CA LYS A 52 1.05 8.15 4.82
C LYS A 52 1.95 7.67 5.96
N PHE A 53 2.94 6.83 5.67
CA PHE A 53 3.89 6.32 6.66
C PHE A 53 5.15 7.19 6.77
N MET A 54 5.23 8.28 6.00
CA MET A 54 6.38 9.17 5.95
C MET A 54 6.14 10.42 6.78
N VAL A 55 7.21 10.97 7.36
CA VAL A 55 7.20 12.34 7.88
C VAL A 55 6.99 13.30 6.71
N ASP A 56 6.11 14.28 6.90
CA ASP A 56 5.80 15.31 5.89
C ASP A 56 7.00 16.24 5.68
N ASP A 57 7.86 15.84 4.74
CA ASP A 57 9.07 16.55 4.34
C ASP A 57 9.19 16.55 2.80
N SER A 58 9.60 17.69 2.23
CA SER A 58 9.65 17.85 0.77
C SER A 58 10.66 16.93 0.09
N LEU A 59 11.81 16.67 0.73
CA LEU A 59 12.84 15.80 0.15
C LEU A 59 12.38 14.35 0.16
N ASN A 60 11.81 13.91 1.28
CA ASN A 60 11.20 12.59 1.39
C ASN A 60 10.13 12.37 0.31
N LYS A 61 9.25 13.35 0.09
CA LYS A 61 8.22 13.30 -0.95
C LYS A 61 8.82 13.25 -2.35
N GLU A 62 9.90 13.99 -2.61
CA GLU A 62 10.60 13.94 -3.91
C GLU A 62 11.20 12.57 -4.19
N ASP A 63 11.82 11.94 -3.18
CA ASP A 63 12.37 10.59 -3.27
C ASP A 63 11.27 9.56 -3.58
N LEU A 64 10.14 9.60 -2.86
CA LEU A 64 9.01 8.71 -3.14
C LEU A 64 8.47 8.91 -4.57
N ASN A 65 8.34 10.17 -5.01
CA ASN A 65 7.91 10.49 -6.37
C ASN A 65 8.89 9.98 -7.43
N THR A 66 10.18 9.97 -7.14
CA THR A 66 11.19 9.40 -8.02
C THR A 66 11.01 7.89 -8.15
N VAL A 67 10.79 7.18 -7.04
CA VAL A 67 10.48 5.74 -7.07
C VAL A 67 9.17 5.46 -7.82
N ARG A 68 8.13 6.29 -7.63
CA ARG A 68 6.86 6.21 -8.37
C ARG A 68 7.09 6.24 -9.89
N ARG A 69 7.85 7.22 -10.39
CA ARG A 69 8.19 7.33 -11.83
C ARG A 69 9.05 6.16 -12.33
N LEU A 70 9.92 5.61 -11.48
CA LEU A 70 10.70 4.42 -11.85
C LEU A 70 9.80 3.19 -11.95
N ASN A 71 8.85 3.02 -11.03
CA ASN A 71 7.90 1.92 -11.03
C ASN A 71 7.00 1.94 -12.28
N GLU A 72 6.59 3.12 -12.75
CA GLU A 72 5.83 3.28 -14.00
C GLU A 72 6.53 2.66 -15.22
N ARG A 73 7.86 2.62 -15.21
CA ARG A 73 8.69 2.11 -16.31
C ARG A 73 8.96 0.61 -16.22
N LEU A 74 8.56 -0.05 -15.14
CA LEU A 74 8.73 -1.50 -14.96
C LEU A 74 7.72 -2.27 -15.82
N SER A 75 8.16 -3.42 -16.34
CA SER A 75 7.28 -4.40 -16.98
C SER A 75 6.27 -4.96 -15.96
N LYS A 76 5.21 -5.61 -16.46
CA LYS A 76 4.26 -6.29 -15.58
C LYS A 76 4.96 -7.37 -14.74
N GLU A 77 5.81 -8.17 -15.37
CA GLU A 77 6.54 -9.25 -14.72
C GLU A 77 7.50 -8.72 -13.65
N GLU A 78 8.10 -7.54 -13.86
CA GLU A 78 8.91 -6.87 -12.85
C GLU A 78 8.08 -6.42 -11.66
N LYS A 79 6.92 -5.80 -11.89
CA LYS A 79 5.99 -5.38 -10.83
C LYS A 79 5.49 -6.57 -10.02
N ASP A 80 5.11 -7.67 -10.68
CA ASP A 80 4.66 -8.88 -10.01
C ASP A 80 5.76 -9.45 -9.10
N ARG A 81 7.03 -9.47 -9.56
CA ARG A 81 8.16 -9.90 -8.71
C ARG A 81 8.39 -9.00 -7.49
N TYR A 82 8.20 -7.68 -7.61
CA TYR A 82 8.27 -6.78 -6.45
C TYR A 82 7.12 -7.01 -5.47
N GLN A 83 5.91 -7.24 -5.97
CA GLN A 83 4.73 -7.55 -5.15
C GLN A 83 4.91 -8.82 -4.33
N GLU A 84 5.56 -9.83 -4.89
CA GLU A 84 5.82 -11.13 -4.26
C GLU A 84 7.05 -11.14 -3.35
N ALA A 85 7.81 -10.04 -3.30
CA ALA A 85 9.05 -9.98 -2.53
C ALA A 85 8.78 -10.07 -1.03
N SER A 86 9.54 -10.92 -0.33
CA SER A 86 9.49 -11.02 1.12
C SER A 86 10.21 -9.85 1.79
N ILE A 87 9.58 -9.19 2.76
CA ILE A 87 10.20 -8.11 3.54
C ILE A 87 10.84 -8.71 4.80
N ARG A 88 12.16 -8.55 4.95
CA ARG A 88 12.93 -9.04 6.11
C ARG A 88 13.71 -7.88 6.73
N ILE A 89 13.19 -7.35 7.84
CA ILE A 89 13.85 -6.33 8.65
C ILE A 89 14.74 -7.05 9.67
N HIS A 90 16.03 -6.73 9.69
CA HIS A 90 17.03 -7.47 10.48
C HIS A 90 17.32 -6.87 11.84
N GLN A 91 17.15 -5.56 11.97
CA GLN A 91 17.48 -4.85 13.19
C GLN A 91 16.62 -3.60 13.32
N ASP A 92 16.12 -3.39 14.51
CA ASP A 92 15.54 -2.13 14.98
C ASP A 92 16.32 -1.65 16.21
N ARG A 93 16.31 -0.34 16.44
CA ARG A 93 16.94 0.28 17.60
C ARG A 93 16.13 1.49 18.06
N LYS A 94 15.55 1.37 19.25
CA LYS A 94 15.00 2.50 19.99
C LYS A 94 16.11 3.47 20.41
N LEU A 95 16.00 4.74 19.98
CA LEU A 95 16.93 5.81 20.37
C LEU A 95 16.45 6.52 21.65
N ASN A 96 15.14 6.70 21.77
CA ASN A 96 14.47 7.31 22.93
C ASN A 96 12.98 6.92 22.92
N ASP A 97 12.19 7.47 23.84
CA ASP A 97 10.75 7.13 24.00
C ASP A 97 9.84 7.56 22.85
N SER A 98 10.34 8.32 21.89
CA SER A 98 9.58 8.81 20.74
C SER A 98 10.29 8.57 19.40
N THR A 99 11.44 7.88 19.40
CA THR A 99 12.22 7.67 18.18
C THR A 99 12.86 6.29 18.16
N GLU A 100 12.63 5.61 17.06
CA GLU A 100 13.15 4.28 16.75
C GLU A 100 13.67 4.28 15.32
N VAL A 101 14.78 3.59 15.10
CA VAL A 101 15.38 3.39 13.78
C VAL A 101 15.17 1.93 13.41
N VAL A 102 14.58 1.69 12.25
CA VAL A 102 14.23 0.36 11.73
C VAL A 102 15.01 0.12 10.44
#